data_AF-A0A7Y2DL90-F1
#
_entry.id   AF-A0A7Y2DL90-F1
#
_cell.length_a   1.000
_cell.length_b   1.000
_cell.length_c   1.000
_cell.angle_alpha   90.00
_cell.angle_beta   90.00
_cell.angle_gamma   90.00
#
_symmetry.space_group_name_H-M   'P 1'
#
loop_
_entity.id
_entity.type
_entity.pdbx_description
1 polymer ?
#
loop_
_entity_poly.entity_id
_entity_poly.type
_entity_poly.pdbx_seq_one_letter_code
_entity_poly.pdbx_strand_id
1 'polypeptide(L)'
;LELNKVYILTTTGTASASELVINGLAPYMDVVQVGDKTRGKNEFSVTMVDDRENNYLYSPERVSKISSKNRWALQPLLGRNENADGFSDYTTGLIPDIELKEDLANLSLLGDLNEPLLARALDQITGSSAKAGFAVKIPIETVTDSKMFTPLKDNMYVTDVPVLQ
;
A
#
# COMPACT_ATOMS: atom_id res chain seq x y z
N LEU A 1 -4.90 6.06 -22.93
CA LEU A 1 -3.45 5.83 -22.76
C LEU A 1 -3.15 4.47 -23.36
N GLU A 2 -2.23 4.39 -24.31
CA GLU A 2 -1.82 3.14 -24.97
C GLU A 2 -0.41 2.78 -24.45
N LEU A 3 -0.31 2.45 -23.16
CA LEU A 3 0.96 2.13 -22.50
C LEU A 3 1.15 0.61 -22.48
N ASN A 4 2.32 0.14 -22.92
CA ASN A 4 2.72 -1.27 -22.82
C ASN A 4 3.64 -1.55 -21.61
N LYS A 5 4.15 -0.50 -20.96
CA LYS A 5 5.09 -0.56 -19.85
C LYS A 5 4.79 0.53 -18.82
N VAL A 6 4.98 0.23 -17.54
CA VAL A 6 4.89 1.17 -16.42
C VAL A 6 6.04 0.97 -15.45
N TYR A 7 6.59 2.08 -14.95
CA TYR A 7 7.54 2.07 -13.84
C TYR A 7 6.81 2.48 -12.57
N ILE A 8 6.89 1.66 -11.52
CA ILE A 8 6.22 1.92 -10.24
C ILE A 8 7.30 2.07 -9.16
N LEU A 9 7.31 3.24 -8.53
CA LEU A 9 8.24 3.54 -7.44
C LEU A 9 7.65 3.02 -6.12
N THR A 10 8.42 2.20 -5.40
CA THR A 10 7.94 1.56 -4.16
C THR A 10 8.89 1.73 -2.99
N THR A 11 8.32 1.66 -1.80
CA THR A 11 9.07 1.61 -0.53
C THR A 11 8.49 0.50 0.36
N THR A 12 9.08 0.29 1.52
CA THR A 12 8.53 -0.57 2.59
C THR A 12 7.13 -0.13 3.05
N GLY A 13 6.75 1.13 2.80
CA GLY A 13 5.42 1.67 3.09
C GLY A 13 4.36 1.34 2.04
N THR A 14 4.76 0.90 0.83
CA THR A 14 3.83 0.48 -0.22
C THR A 14 3.08 -0.77 0.24
N ALA A 15 1.76 -0.68 0.37
CA ALA A 15 0.95 -1.75 0.93
C ALA A 15 -0.48 -1.78 0.35
N SER A 16 -1.15 -2.93 0.45
CA SER A 16 -2.59 -3.07 0.22
C SER A 16 -3.00 -2.71 -1.21
N ALA A 17 -3.87 -1.73 -1.42
CA ALA A 17 -4.37 -1.35 -2.74
C ALA A 17 -3.24 -1.03 -3.74
N SER A 18 -2.13 -0.45 -3.30
CA SER A 18 -0.98 -0.20 -4.19
C SER A 18 -0.31 -1.49 -4.68
N GLU A 19 -0.19 -2.50 -3.81
CA GLU A 19 0.33 -3.81 -4.19
C GLU A 19 -0.66 -4.57 -5.08
N LEU A 20 -1.96 -4.40 -4.85
CA LEU A 20 -3.00 -4.93 -5.72
C LEU A 20 -2.90 -4.34 -7.14
N VAL A 21 -2.60 -3.04 -7.28
CA VAL A 21 -2.38 -2.42 -8.59
C VAL A 21 -1.14 -3.02 -9.27
N ILE A 22 -0.01 -3.13 -8.57
CA ILE A 22 1.22 -3.73 -9.12
C ILE A 22 0.96 -5.18 -9.57
N ASN A 23 0.42 -6.00 -8.66
CA ASN A 23 0.14 -7.41 -8.91
C ASN A 23 -0.90 -7.64 -10.02
N GLY A 24 -1.95 -6.81 -10.03
CA GLY A 24 -3.06 -6.92 -10.97
C GLY A 24 -2.71 -6.47 -12.39
N LEU A 25 -1.73 -5.56 -12.55
CA LEU A 25 -1.26 -5.11 -13.87
C LEU A 25 -0.25 -6.09 -14.51
N ALA A 26 0.53 -6.81 -13.71
CA ALA A 26 1.61 -7.68 -14.18
C ALA A 26 1.20 -8.68 -15.29
N PRO A 27 0.01 -9.32 -15.27
CA PRO A 27 -0.42 -10.22 -16.35
C PRO A 27 -0.70 -9.53 -17.69
N TYR A 28 -0.89 -8.20 -17.69
CA TYR A 28 -1.43 -7.45 -18.84
C TYR A 28 -0.44 -6.47 -19.46
N MET A 29 0.64 -6.12 -18.75
CA MET A 29 1.65 -5.19 -19.23
C MET A 29 2.99 -5.39 -18.52
N ASP A 30 4.05 -4.80 -19.06
CA ASP A 30 5.35 -4.81 -18.42
C ASP A 30 5.36 -3.84 -17.22
N VAL A 31 5.50 -4.39 -16.02
CA VAL A 31 5.55 -3.62 -14.77
C VAL A 31 6.97 -3.71 -14.24
N VAL A 32 7.64 -2.55 -14.15
CA VAL A 32 8.99 -2.44 -13.58
C VAL A 32 8.90 -1.75 -12.23
N GLN A 33 9.18 -2.47 -11.16
CA GLN A 33 9.24 -1.95 -9.80
C GLN A 33 10.64 -1.41 -9.50
N VAL A 34 10.70 -0.14 -9.09
CA VAL A 34 11.95 0.54 -8.69
C VAL A 34 11.82 0.99 -7.25
N GLY A 35 12.78 0.62 -6.40
CA GLY A 35 12.82 1.11 -5.03
C GLY A 35 13.11 0.01 -4.02
N ASP A 36 12.33 -0.05 -2.94
CA ASP A 36 12.44 -1.10 -1.92
C ASP A 36 11.29 -2.12 -2.02
N LYS A 37 11.47 -3.25 -1.36
CA LYS A 37 10.45 -4.28 -1.17
C LYS A 37 9.21 -3.71 -0.49
N THR A 38 8.04 -4.04 -1.02
CA THR A 38 6.76 -3.61 -0.44
C THR A 38 6.44 -4.35 0.87
N ARG A 39 5.33 -4.00 1.52
CA ARG A 39 4.96 -4.55 2.82
C ARG A 39 4.49 -6.01 2.78
N GLY A 40 3.73 -6.39 1.75
CA GLY A 40 3.14 -7.71 1.58
C GLY A 40 1.72 -7.87 2.12
N LYS A 41 0.89 -6.82 2.06
CA LYS A 41 -0.51 -6.88 2.52
C LYS A 41 -1.43 -7.23 1.34
N ASN A 42 -1.51 -8.52 1.03
CA ASN A 42 -2.32 -9.03 -0.08
C ASN A 42 -3.79 -9.27 0.28
N GLU A 43 -4.21 -8.99 1.50
CA GLU A 43 -5.58 -9.23 1.98
C GLU A 43 -6.53 -8.06 1.72
N PHE A 44 -7.83 -8.36 1.60
CA PHE A 44 -8.91 -7.38 1.57
C PHE A 44 -9.91 -7.61 2.71
N SER A 45 -10.61 -6.52 3.09
CA SER A 45 -11.63 -6.51 4.13
C SER A 45 -12.87 -5.77 3.65
N VAL A 46 -13.98 -5.98 4.36
CA VAL A 46 -15.18 -5.16 4.24
C VAL A 46 -15.49 -4.54 5.59
N THR A 47 -16.11 -3.36 5.58
CA THR A 47 -16.59 -2.75 6.82
C THR A 47 -17.96 -3.32 7.14
N MET A 48 -18.07 -3.97 8.31
CA MET A 48 -19.33 -4.42 8.87
C MET A 48 -19.83 -3.46 9.96
N VAL A 49 -21.11 -3.12 9.91
CA VAL A 49 -21.79 -2.16 10.79
C VAL A 49 -23.09 -2.76 11.34
N ASP A 50 -23.62 -2.19 12.42
CA ASP A 50 -24.90 -2.61 13.01
C ASP A 50 -26.10 -2.12 12.18
N ASP A 51 -26.25 -2.73 11.00
CA ASP A 51 -27.38 -2.61 10.08
C ASP A 51 -27.78 -4.01 9.61
N ARG A 52 -28.63 -4.67 10.41
CA ARG A 52 -29.07 -6.06 10.16
C ARG A 52 -29.82 -6.21 8.83
N GLU A 53 -30.56 -5.19 8.42
CA GLU A 53 -31.31 -5.21 7.16
C GLU A 53 -30.38 -5.21 5.93
N ASN A 54 -29.14 -4.75 6.08
CA ASN A 54 -28.12 -4.78 5.03
C ASN A 54 -27.08 -5.90 5.22
N ASN A 55 -27.45 -6.98 5.92
CA ASN A 55 -26.53 -8.07 6.27
C ASN A 55 -25.25 -7.58 6.96
N TYR A 56 -25.36 -6.51 7.75
CA TYR A 56 -24.26 -5.84 8.42
C TYR A 56 -23.24 -5.20 7.49
N LEU A 57 -23.45 -5.12 6.17
CA LEU A 57 -22.49 -4.47 5.27
C LEU A 57 -22.65 -2.95 5.32
N TYR A 58 -21.54 -2.21 5.33
CA TYR A 58 -21.58 -0.77 5.18
C TYR A 58 -22.05 -0.36 3.79
N SER A 59 -23.02 0.56 3.71
CA SER A 59 -23.35 1.32 2.50
C SER A 59 -23.49 2.81 2.86
N PRO A 60 -22.91 3.72 2.05
CA PRO A 60 -23.10 5.16 2.23
C PRO A 60 -24.57 5.60 2.21
N GLU A 61 -25.44 4.94 1.43
CA GLU A 61 -26.87 5.30 1.36
C GLU A 61 -27.66 4.91 2.63
N ARG A 62 -27.09 4.01 3.44
CA ARG A 62 -27.76 3.42 4.61
C ARG A 62 -27.17 3.90 5.95
N VAL A 63 -26.33 4.94 5.94
CA VAL A 63 -25.73 5.49 7.18
C VAL A 63 -26.81 5.84 8.22
N SER A 64 -27.97 6.35 7.80
CA SER A 64 -29.10 6.66 8.70
C SER A 64 -29.78 5.45 9.33
N LYS A 65 -29.50 4.24 8.85
CA LYS A 65 -30.03 2.96 9.34
C LYS A 65 -29.09 2.24 10.31
N ILE A 66 -27.83 2.68 10.39
CA ILE A 66 -26.85 2.13 11.33
C ILE A 66 -27.28 2.50 12.76
N SER A 67 -27.32 1.51 13.64
CA SER A 67 -27.67 1.69 15.05
C SER A 67 -26.82 2.77 15.73
N SER A 68 -27.47 3.84 16.19
CA SER A 68 -26.82 4.92 16.94
C SER A 68 -26.43 4.51 18.37
N LYS A 69 -26.69 3.26 18.78
CA LYS A 69 -26.22 2.69 20.05
C LYS A 69 -24.85 2.02 19.92
N ASN A 70 -24.46 1.64 18.70
CA ASN A 70 -23.13 1.09 18.41
C ASN A 70 -22.19 2.21 17.94
N ARG A 71 -20.94 2.20 18.41
CA ARG A 71 -19.88 3.15 18.03
C ARG A 71 -18.73 2.47 17.29
N TRP A 72 -18.83 1.16 17.07
CA TRP A 72 -17.80 0.34 16.45
C TRP A 72 -18.26 -0.24 15.12
N ALA A 73 -17.29 -0.51 14.26
CA ALA A 73 -17.43 -1.29 13.04
C ALA A 73 -16.38 -2.40 13.05
N LEU A 74 -16.67 -3.52 12.39
CA LEU A 74 -15.72 -4.63 12.22
C LEU A 74 -15.11 -4.56 10.82
N GLN A 75 -13.82 -4.89 10.69
CA GLN A 75 -13.16 -5.08 9.39
C GLN A 75 -12.53 -6.46 9.31
N PRO A 76 -13.32 -7.54 9.14
CA PRO A 76 -12.77 -8.87 8.94
C PRO A 76 -11.98 -8.95 7.63
N LEU A 77 -10.87 -9.67 7.66
CA LEU A 77 -10.17 -10.09 6.44
C LEU A 77 -11.02 -11.18 5.78
N LEU A 78 -11.36 -10.97 4.50
CA LEU A 78 -12.24 -11.87 3.76
C LEU A 78 -11.49 -12.77 2.78
N GLY A 79 -10.26 -12.44 2.42
CA GLY A 79 -9.48 -13.21 1.47
C GLY A 79 -8.18 -12.52 1.07
N ARG A 80 -7.50 -13.14 0.12
CA ARG A 80 -6.27 -12.66 -0.52
C ARG A 80 -6.55 -12.35 -1.98
N ASN A 81 -5.82 -11.40 -2.53
CA ASN A 81 -5.91 -11.03 -3.93
C ASN A 81 -5.00 -11.92 -4.79
N GLU A 82 -5.56 -12.44 -5.85
CA GLU A 82 -4.88 -13.24 -6.87
C GLU A 82 -5.00 -12.51 -8.21
N ASN A 83 -3.92 -12.45 -8.98
CA ASN A 83 -3.94 -11.86 -10.31
C ASN A 83 -4.44 -12.88 -11.37
N ALA A 84 -4.54 -12.45 -12.63
CA ALA A 84 -5.08 -13.28 -13.70
C ALA A 84 -4.24 -14.53 -14.03
N ASP A 85 -2.98 -14.57 -13.62
CA ASP A 85 -2.07 -15.71 -13.77
C ASP A 85 -2.13 -16.68 -12.58
N GLY A 86 -2.99 -16.41 -11.59
CA GLY A 86 -3.09 -17.22 -10.37
C GLY A 86 -2.04 -16.87 -9.31
N PHE A 87 -1.32 -15.75 -9.45
CA PHE A 87 -0.31 -15.35 -8.46
C PHE A 87 -0.91 -14.47 -7.36
N SER A 88 -0.73 -14.92 -6.11
CA SER A 88 -1.18 -14.24 -4.89
C SER A 88 -0.14 -14.26 -3.77
N ASP A 89 0.99 -14.96 -3.94
CA ASP A 89 1.95 -15.21 -2.87
C ASP A 89 3.00 -14.09 -2.72
N TYR A 90 2.53 -12.93 -2.26
CA TYR A 90 3.37 -11.76 -1.98
C TYR A 90 3.20 -11.27 -0.53
N THR A 91 2.89 -12.18 0.41
CA THR A 91 2.74 -11.84 1.85
C THR A 91 4.01 -11.30 2.49
N THR A 92 5.16 -11.54 1.87
CA THR A 92 6.47 -11.01 2.31
C THR A 92 6.88 -9.70 1.63
N GLY A 93 6.01 -9.17 0.77
CA GLY A 93 6.27 -8.02 -0.10
C GLY A 93 6.65 -8.42 -1.53
N LEU A 94 6.30 -7.57 -2.49
CA LEU A 94 6.75 -7.60 -3.87
C LEU A 94 8.20 -7.11 -3.92
N ILE A 95 9.06 -7.91 -4.54
CA ILE A 95 10.49 -7.63 -4.69
C ILE A 95 10.68 -6.67 -5.87
N PRO A 96 11.43 -5.57 -5.70
CA PRO A 96 11.69 -4.65 -6.79
C PRO A 96 12.59 -5.28 -7.86
N ASP A 97 12.34 -4.97 -9.13
CA ASP A 97 13.24 -5.33 -10.23
C ASP A 97 14.56 -4.55 -10.14
N ILE A 98 14.47 -3.30 -9.66
CA ILE A 98 15.61 -2.42 -9.45
C ILE A 98 15.58 -1.92 -8.02
N GLU A 99 16.44 -2.48 -7.18
CA GLU A 99 16.56 -2.05 -5.79
C GLU A 99 17.25 -0.68 -5.69
N LEU A 100 16.58 0.27 -5.03
CA LEU A 100 17.14 1.56 -4.65
C LEU A 100 16.37 2.08 -3.42
N LYS A 101 16.97 2.01 -2.24
CA LYS A 101 16.33 2.55 -1.03
C LYS A 101 16.39 4.06 -1.03
N GLU A 102 15.38 4.69 -0.43
CA GLU A 102 15.44 6.12 -0.14
C GLU A 102 16.58 6.41 0.85
N ASP A 103 17.19 7.59 0.71
CA ASP A 103 18.29 8.06 1.55
C ASP A 103 17.85 9.31 2.32
N LEU A 104 17.88 9.26 3.65
CA LEU A 104 17.57 10.42 4.51
C LEU A 104 18.47 11.63 4.21
N ALA A 105 19.69 11.39 3.74
CA ALA A 105 20.62 12.46 3.37
C ALA A 105 20.27 13.10 2.01
N ASN A 106 19.30 12.54 1.27
CA ASN A 106 18.94 13.00 -0.06
C ASN A 106 17.44 12.81 -0.38
N LEU A 107 16.58 13.21 0.55
CA LEU A 107 15.14 13.34 0.31
C LEU A 107 14.89 14.63 -0.48
N SER A 108 15.11 14.56 -1.78
CA SER A 108 14.82 15.65 -2.72
C SER A 108 13.31 15.88 -2.86
N LEU A 109 12.92 16.93 -3.59
CA LEU A 109 11.51 17.23 -3.85
C LEU A 109 10.92 16.21 -4.86
N LEU A 110 9.77 15.64 -4.54
CA LEU A 110 9.05 14.72 -5.43
C LEU A 110 8.76 15.37 -6.79
N GLY A 111 9.06 14.66 -7.87
CA GLY A 111 8.90 15.14 -9.24
C GLY A 111 10.08 15.94 -9.80
N ASP A 112 11.11 16.23 -9.00
CA ASP A 112 12.39 16.69 -9.53
C ASP A 112 13.04 15.54 -10.31
N LEU A 113 13.46 15.77 -11.56
CA LEU A 113 14.09 14.73 -12.38
C LEU A 113 15.40 14.18 -11.79
N ASN A 114 15.98 14.87 -10.81
CA ASN A 114 17.17 14.43 -10.09
C ASN A 114 16.87 13.71 -8.77
N GLU A 115 15.61 13.59 -8.35
CA GLU A 115 15.30 12.80 -7.17
C GLU A 115 15.66 11.32 -7.39
N PRO A 116 16.18 10.59 -6.38
CA PRO A 116 16.86 9.32 -6.62
C PRO A 116 16.02 8.25 -7.34
N LEU A 117 14.78 8.01 -6.90
CA LEU A 117 13.91 6.96 -7.47
C LEU A 117 13.43 7.31 -8.88
N LEU A 118 13.00 8.56 -9.10
CA LEU A 118 12.57 9.02 -10.42
C LEU A 118 13.74 9.07 -11.40
N ALA A 119 14.88 9.62 -10.98
CA ALA A 119 16.11 9.65 -11.78
C ALA A 119 16.53 8.24 -12.18
N ARG A 120 16.42 7.26 -11.26
CA ARG A 120 16.72 5.86 -11.56
C ARG A 120 15.75 5.25 -12.57
N ALA A 121 14.45 5.54 -12.45
CA ALA A 121 13.47 5.09 -13.43
C ALA A 121 13.74 5.73 -14.82
N LEU A 122 14.03 7.03 -14.87
CA LEU A 122 14.36 7.74 -16.11
C LEU A 122 15.66 7.26 -16.77
N ASP A 123 16.68 6.95 -15.97
CA ASP A 123 17.93 6.31 -16.42
C ASP A 123 17.64 4.97 -17.12
N GLN A 124 16.73 4.17 -16.56
CA GLN A 124 16.29 2.91 -17.17
C GLN A 124 15.40 3.09 -18.40
N ILE A 125 14.51 4.08 -18.40
CA ILE A 125 13.65 4.39 -19.55
C ILE A 125 14.48 4.87 -20.75
N THR A 126 15.47 5.74 -20.51
CA THR A 126 16.25 6.39 -21.57
C THR A 126 17.47 5.60 -21.99
N GLY A 127 17.88 4.58 -21.22
CA GLY A 127 19.14 3.85 -21.43
C GLY A 127 20.39 4.71 -21.31
N SER A 128 20.25 5.95 -20.85
CA SER A 128 21.36 6.86 -20.62
C SER A 128 21.90 6.52 -19.25
N SER A 129 23.04 5.81 -19.17
CA SER A 129 23.80 5.66 -17.93
C SER A 129 24.38 7.02 -17.53
N ALA A 130 23.52 7.93 -17.07
CA ALA A 130 23.98 9.16 -16.49
C ALA A 130 24.84 8.79 -15.28
N LYS A 131 25.93 9.53 -15.04
CA LYS A 131 26.81 9.33 -13.87
C LYS A 131 26.12 9.73 -12.54
N ALA A 132 24.81 9.54 -12.43
CA ALA A 132 24.08 9.69 -11.20
C ALA A 132 24.57 8.60 -10.23
N GLY A 133 25.26 9.01 -9.17
CA GLY A 133 25.63 8.10 -8.10
C GLY A 133 24.40 7.77 -7.27
N PHE A 134 23.79 6.60 -7.49
CA PHE A 134 22.66 6.10 -6.68
C PHE A 134 23.13 5.49 -5.34
N ALA A 135 24.24 5.99 -4.79
CA ALA A 135 24.79 5.48 -3.55
C ALA A 135 23.92 5.94 -2.38
N VAL A 136 23.26 4.99 -1.72
CA VAL A 136 22.49 5.22 -0.49
C VAL A 136 23.45 5.33 0.69
N LYS A 137 23.46 6.47 1.38
CA LYS A 137 24.31 6.72 2.55
C LYS A 137 23.58 6.38 3.85
N ILE A 138 22.35 6.87 3.99
CA ILE A 138 21.52 6.69 5.19
C ILE A 138 20.18 6.11 4.75
N PRO A 139 20.08 4.78 4.57
CA PRO A 139 18.85 4.15 4.12
C PRO A 139 17.70 4.46 5.07
N ILE A 140 16.54 4.80 4.52
CA ILE A 140 15.31 4.92 5.31
C ILE A 140 14.89 3.53 5.77
N GLU A 141 15.02 3.27 7.07
CA GLU A 141 14.25 2.22 7.72
C GLU A 141 13.04 2.86 8.39
N THR A 142 11.86 2.30 8.16
CA THR A 142 10.62 2.82 8.74
C THR A 142 10.61 2.57 10.25
N VAL A 143 11.10 3.54 11.03
CA VAL A 143 11.11 3.47 12.50
C VAL A 143 9.80 4.02 13.09
N THR A 144 9.12 4.92 12.37
CA THR A 144 7.91 5.60 12.83
C THR A 144 6.98 5.95 11.66
N ASP A 145 5.67 6.04 11.92
CA ASP A 145 4.68 6.53 10.96
C ASP A 145 3.58 7.34 11.68
N SER A 146 2.75 8.06 10.92
CA SER A 146 1.74 8.98 11.47
C SER A 146 0.69 8.28 12.34
N LYS A 147 0.44 6.98 12.13
CA LYS A 147 -0.53 6.19 12.91
C LYS A 147 -0.01 5.90 14.32
N MET A 148 1.30 5.77 14.49
CA MET A 148 1.94 5.58 15.80
C MET A 148 1.78 6.77 16.76
N PHE A 149 1.45 7.96 16.23
CA PHE A 149 1.21 9.17 17.02
C PHE A 149 -0.27 9.41 17.33
N THR A 150 -1.17 8.51 16.89
CA THR A 150 -2.57 8.57 17.32
C THR A 150 -2.71 8.05 18.75
N PRO A 151 -3.65 8.57 19.56
CA PRO A 151 -3.85 8.10 20.95
C PRO A 151 -4.05 6.58 21.06
N LEU A 152 -4.55 5.96 19.99
CA LEU A 152 -4.88 4.54 19.94
C LEU A 152 -3.82 3.69 19.22
N LYS A 153 -2.88 4.32 18.49
CA LYS A 153 -1.87 3.61 17.67
C LYS A 153 -2.53 2.53 16.81
N ASP A 154 -2.08 1.28 16.95
CA ASP A 154 -2.62 0.09 16.27
C ASP A 154 -3.60 -0.73 17.13
N ASN A 155 -3.93 -0.25 18.33
CA ASN A 155 -4.75 -1.00 19.27
C ASN A 155 -6.22 -0.62 19.15
N MET A 156 -7.07 -1.63 19.21
CA MET A 156 -8.50 -1.45 19.42
C MET A 156 -8.76 -1.46 20.93
N TYR A 157 -9.41 -0.41 21.45
CA TYR A 157 -9.76 -0.31 22.87
C TYR A 157 -11.26 -0.35 23.03
N VAL A 158 -11.72 -1.16 23.97
CA VAL A 158 -13.12 -1.26 24.38
C VAL A 158 -13.27 -0.39 25.63
N THR A 159 -13.90 0.78 25.51
CA THR A 159 -14.22 1.63 26.68
C THR A 159 -15.45 1.14 27.41
N ASP A 160 -16.38 0.51 26.69
CA ASP A 160 -17.63 -0.04 27.21
C ASP A 160 -17.83 -1.44 26.61
N VAL A 161 -17.87 -2.47 27.46
CA VAL A 161 -18.12 -3.83 26.97
C VAL A 161 -19.57 -3.91 26.50
N PRO A 162 -19.85 -4.36 25.25
CA PRO A 162 -21.22 -4.49 24.79
C PRO A 162 -21.98 -5.46 25.71
N VAL A 163 -23.06 -4.95 26.32
CA VAL A 163 -23.94 -5.77 27.16
C VAL A 163 -24.69 -6.71 26.23
N LEU A 164 -24.43 -8.01 26.34
CA LEU A 164 -25.25 -9.03 25.70
C LEU A 164 -26.61 -9.02 26.40
N GLN A 165 -27.64 -8.53 25.71
CA GLN A 165 -29.05 -8.66 26.11
C GLN A 165 -29.64 -9.94 25.56
#